data_AF-A0A7V3P2M5-F1
#
_entry.id   AF-A0A7V3P2M5-F1
#
_cell.length_a   1.000
_cell.length_b   1.000
_cell.length_c   1.000
_cell.angle_alpha   90.00
_cell.angle_beta   90.00
_cell.angle_gamma   90.00
#
_symmetry.space_group_name_H-M   'P 1'
#
loop_
_entity.id
_entity.type
_entity.pdbx_description
1 polymer ?
#
loop_
_entity_poly.entity_id
_entity_poly.type
_entity_poly.pdbx_seq_one_letter_code
_entity_poly.pdbx_strand_id
1 'polypeptide(L)'
;MVDLPIVHVLSSMGKPDWWGSTLRNVRKMLFQTQFSAMRAIYCVEAVNSAQRKQIDELFREIQTVAEVRKLSTGRIVSYAVQTKANCCEILDEIAEVLRSINEHSLCLQPVDNVAMDIVSDLCRASGSTLLSVPTCGICGEKELFPGATITICSRGNARIVRYYCPRCTALECKPKVSDFVRALLDADRRNIRLQAEVKPLKRKSRRDLSFTIAR
;
A
#
# COMPACT_ATOMS: atom_id res chain seq x y z
N MET A 1 -6.55 -15.73 15.25
CA MET A 1 -6.96 -14.39 15.72
C MET A 1 -6.53 -13.40 14.63
N VAL A 2 -7.45 -12.67 14.02
CA VAL A 2 -7.16 -11.85 12.82
C VAL A 2 -6.62 -10.49 13.25
N ASP A 3 -5.30 -10.28 13.17
CA ASP A 3 -4.74 -8.93 13.25
C ASP A 3 -5.03 -8.21 11.93
N LEU A 4 -6.21 -7.59 11.87
CA LEU A 4 -6.57 -6.68 10.80
C LEU A 4 -5.66 -5.44 10.87
N PRO A 5 -5.33 -4.79 9.73
CA PRO A 5 -4.68 -3.49 9.76
C PRO A 5 -5.48 -2.54 10.63
N ILE A 6 -4.83 -1.96 11.66
CA ILE A 6 -5.51 -1.07 12.59
C ILE A 6 -5.82 0.23 11.85
N VAL A 7 -7.07 0.42 11.47
CA VAL A 7 -7.54 1.62 10.79
C VAL A 7 -8.00 2.63 11.82
N HIS A 8 -7.18 3.65 12.07
CA HIS A 8 -7.57 4.77 12.91
C HIS A 8 -8.25 5.86 12.05
N VAL A 9 -9.50 6.18 12.39
CA VAL A 9 -10.22 7.32 11.81
C VAL A 9 -10.03 8.54 12.70
N LEU A 10 -9.24 9.51 12.24
CA LEU A 10 -8.89 10.69 13.03
C LEU A 10 -9.84 11.87 12.77
N SER A 11 -11.13 11.61 12.51
CA SER A 11 -12.11 12.63 12.12
C SER A 11 -12.67 13.48 13.27
N SER A 12 -12.44 13.09 14.53
CA SER A 12 -12.99 13.73 15.73
C SER A 12 -11.95 14.40 16.63
N MET A 13 -10.66 14.29 16.31
CA MET A 13 -9.64 15.08 16.99
C MET A 13 -9.78 16.51 16.48
N GLY A 14 -10.29 17.42 17.32
CA GLY A 14 -10.41 18.84 16.99
C GLY A 14 -9.14 19.30 16.27
N LYS A 15 -9.30 20.07 15.17
CA LYS A 15 -8.21 20.44 14.27
C LYS A 15 -6.96 20.78 15.09
N PRO A 16 -5.95 19.90 15.10
CA PRO A 16 -4.79 20.13 15.93
C PRO A 16 -4.10 21.42 15.50
N ASP A 17 -3.58 22.21 16.45
CA ASP A 17 -3.08 23.56 16.18
C ASP A 17 -1.96 23.61 15.12
N TRP A 18 -1.24 22.49 14.93
CA TRP A 18 -0.21 22.31 13.90
C TRP A 18 -0.75 22.04 12.48
N TRP A 19 -2.06 21.91 12.27
CA TRP A 19 -2.65 21.71 10.93
C TRP A 19 -2.45 22.89 9.98
N GLY A 20 -2.02 24.04 10.50
CA GLY A 20 -1.58 25.19 9.72
C GLY A 20 -2.59 25.67 8.67
N SER A 21 -2.14 26.55 7.79
CA SER A 21 -2.95 27.03 6.66
C SER A 21 -3.22 25.95 5.61
N THR A 22 -2.38 24.92 5.59
CA THR A 22 -2.27 23.93 4.51
C THR A 22 -3.34 22.85 4.60
N LEU A 23 -3.73 22.38 5.80
CA LEU A 23 -4.73 21.32 5.99
C LEU A 23 -6.14 21.84 6.30
N ARG A 24 -6.43 23.13 6.07
CA ARG A 24 -7.71 23.77 6.44
C ARG A 24 -8.96 23.07 5.88
N ASN A 25 -8.82 22.36 4.76
CA ASN A 25 -9.91 21.69 4.03
C ASN A 25 -9.99 20.16 4.24
N VAL A 26 -9.19 19.57 5.14
CA VAL A 26 -9.25 18.13 5.44
C VAL A 26 -10.57 17.80 6.15
N ARG A 27 -11.32 16.84 5.59
CA ARG A 27 -12.57 16.31 6.17
C ARG A 27 -12.32 15.05 7.00
N LYS A 28 -11.43 14.19 6.53
CA LYS A 28 -11.16 12.88 7.12
C LYS A 28 -9.72 12.49 6.85
N MET A 29 -9.06 11.95 7.87
CA MET A 29 -7.77 11.29 7.73
C MET A 29 -7.90 9.85 8.23
N LEU A 30 -7.40 8.93 7.42
CA LEU A 30 -7.33 7.52 7.72
C LEU A 30 -5.86 7.15 7.85
N PHE A 31 -5.54 6.48 8.94
CA PHE A 31 -4.21 5.95 9.19
C PHE A 31 -4.30 4.44 9.33
N GLN A 32 -3.42 3.72 8.63
CA GLN A 32 -3.33 2.28 8.65
C GLN A 32 -1.88 1.88 8.88
N THR A 33 -1.63 1.00 9.85
CA THR A 33 -0.31 0.40 10.09
C THR A 33 -0.35 -1.09 9.78
N GLN A 34 0.77 -1.60 9.31
CA GLN A 34 1.00 -3.02 9.09
C GLN A 34 2.33 -3.40 9.72
N PHE A 35 2.31 -4.41 10.59
CA PHE A 35 3.52 -5.03 11.10
C PHE A 35 3.78 -6.29 10.28
N SER A 36 5.01 -6.41 9.77
CA SER A 36 5.32 -7.36 8.70
C SER A 36 5.46 -8.79 9.20
N ALA A 37 4.86 -9.72 8.46
CA ALA A 37 5.27 -11.11 8.41
C ALA A 37 6.24 -11.35 7.23
N MET A 38 6.42 -12.61 6.85
CA MET A 38 7.25 -13.02 5.71
C MET A 38 6.72 -12.47 4.40
N ARG A 39 7.64 -12.19 3.48
CA ARG A 39 7.37 -11.61 2.15
C ARG A 39 8.08 -12.43 1.09
N ALA A 40 7.48 -12.53 -0.09
CA ALA A 40 8.11 -13.12 -1.28
C ALA A 40 7.66 -12.40 -2.54
N ILE A 41 8.48 -12.45 -3.60
CA ILE A 41 8.04 -12.12 -4.95
C ILE A 41 8.09 -13.39 -5.79
N TYR A 42 6.97 -13.71 -6.44
CA TYR A 42 6.88 -14.78 -7.41
C TYR A 42 6.92 -14.19 -8.81
N CYS A 43 7.78 -14.72 -9.67
CA CYS A 43 7.84 -14.40 -11.08
C CYS A 43 7.59 -15.68 -11.89
N VAL A 44 6.71 -15.60 -12.87
CA VAL A 44 6.37 -16.74 -13.72
C VAL A 44 6.37 -16.28 -15.16
N GLU A 45 7.06 -17.03 -16.01
CA GLU A 45 6.93 -16.87 -17.45
C GLU A 45 5.63 -17.52 -17.91
N ALA A 46 4.73 -16.75 -18.49
CA ALA A 46 3.49 -17.26 -19.04
C ALA A 46 3.60 -17.39 -20.56
N VAL A 47 3.52 -18.62 -21.05
CA VAL A 47 3.66 -18.98 -22.47
C VAL A 47 2.50 -18.46 -23.30
N ASN A 48 1.30 -18.36 -22.70
CA ASN A 48 0.10 -17.91 -23.39
C ASN A 48 -0.89 -17.20 -22.45
N SER A 49 -1.96 -16.66 -23.03
CA SER A 49 -2.99 -15.92 -22.30
C SER A 49 -3.81 -16.78 -21.33
N ALA A 50 -3.96 -18.08 -21.60
CA ALA A 50 -4.69 -18.99 -20.71
C ALA A 50 -3.89 -19.25 -19.43
N GLN A 51 -2.59 -19.51 -19.53
CA GLN A 51 -1.70 -19.68 -18.37
C GLN A 51 -1.64 -18.40 -17.54
N ARG A 52 -1.61 -17.22 -18.19
CA ARG A 52 -1.72 -15.93 -17.47
C ARG A 52 -3.00 -15.83 -16.65
N LYS A 53 -4.14 -16.19 -17.24
CA LYS A 53 -5.43 -16.16 -16.53
C LYS A 53 -5.43 -17.12 -15.34
N GLN A 54 -4.86 -18.31 -15.49
CA GLN A 54 -4.74 -19.29 -14.41
C GLN A 54 -3.89 -18.76 -13.25
N ILE A 55 -2.74 -18.15 -13.56
CA ILE A 55 -1.87 -17.52 -12.55
C ILE A 55 -2.59 -16.34 -11.88
N ASP A 56 -3.25 -15.48 -12.66
CA ASP A 56 -4.00 -14.34 -12.14
C ASP A 56 -5.13 -14.79 -11.19
N GLU A 57 -5.82 -15.89 -11.51
CA GLU A 57 -6.87 -16.48 -10.69
C GLU A 57 -6.32 -17.05 -9.38
N LEU A 58 -5.22 -17.81 -9.44
CA LEU A 58 -4.53 -18.33 -8.25
C LEU A 58 -4.19 -17.20 -7.27
N PHE A 59 -3.58 -16.12 -7.77
CA PHE A 59 -3.22 -14.98 -6.93
C PHE A 59 -4.44 -14.18 -6.43
N ARG A 60 -5.57 -14.23 -7.14
CA ARG A 60 -6.85 -13.69 -6.66
C ARG A 60 -7.41 -14.50 -5.50
N GLU A 61 -7.27 -15.81 -5.52
CA GLU A 61 -7.66 -16.68 -4.41
C GLU A 61 -6.76 -16.44 -3.19
N ILE A 62 -5.43 -16.32 -3.39
CA ILE A 62 -4.46 -16.04 -2.33
C ILE A 62 -4.75 -14.70 -1.62
N GLN A 63 -5.31 -13.70 -2.32
CA GLN A 63 -5.69 -12.41 -1.72
C GLN A 63 -6.68 -12.54 -0.55
N THR A 64 -7.40 -13.66 -0.44
CA THR A 64 -8.33 -13.90 0.67
C THR A 64 -7.61 -14.14 2.00
N VAL A 65 -6.38 -14.63 1.96
CA VAL A 65 -5.60 -15.07 3.13
C VAL A 65 -4.31 -14.27 3.32
N ALA A 66 -3.75 -13.70 2.25
CA ALA A 66 -2.52 -12.91 2.27
C ALA A 66 -2.69 -11.58 1.51
N GLU A 67 -1.78 -10.64 1.75
CA GLU A 67 -1.72 -9.42 0.95
C GLU A 67 -0.95 -9.70 -0.35
N VAL A 68 -1.58 -9.46 -1.49
CA VAL A 68 -0.99 -9.71 -2.81
C VAL A 68 -1.00 -8.45 -3.63
N ARG A 69 0.14 -8.14 -4.24
CA ARG A 69 0.30 -7.03 -5.20
C ARG A 69 0.87 -7.55 -6.50
N LYS A 70 0.13 -7.34 -7.60
CA LYS A 70 0.66 -7.57 -8.95
C LYS A 70 1.77 -6.56 -9.24
N LEU A 71 2.92 -7.05 -9.71
CA LEU A 71 4.09 -6.25 -10.03
C LEU A 71 4.31 -6.12 -11.53
N SER A 72 3.94 -7.12 -12.33
CA SER A 72 4.10 -7.05 -13.79
C SER A 72 2.98 -7.74 -14.57
N THR A 73 2.89 -7.38 -15.84
CA THR A 73 2.00 -8.01 -16.84
C THR A 73 2.76 -8.23 -18.14
N GLY A 74 2.36 -9.22 -18.94
CA GLY A 74 3.03 -9.54 -20.20
C GLY A 74 3.49 -10.99 -20.22
N ARG A 75 4.67 -11.26 -20.77
CA ARG A 75 5.26 -12.61 -20.79
C ARG A 75 5.74 -13.03 -19.40
N ILE A 76 6.29 -12.10 -18.63
CA ILE A 76 6.62 -12.26 -17.22
C ILE A 76 5.48 -11.68 -16.39
N VAL A 77 4.80 -12.54 -15.64
CA VAL A 77 3.81 -12.14 -14.64
C VAL A 77 4.43 -12.30 -13.27
N SER A 78 4.38 -11.24 -12.47
CA SER A 78 4.97 -11.26 -11.14
C SER A 78 4.05 -10.68 -10.08
N TYR A 79 4.17 -11.24 -8.88
CA TYR A 79 3.32 -10.95 -7.73
C TYR A 79 4.17 -10.88 -6.46
N ALA A 80 4.03 -9.80 -5.72
CA ALA A 80 4.50 -9.73 -4.35
C ALA A 80 3.42 -10.30 -3.43
N VAL A 81 3.83 -11.11 -2.45
CA VAL A 81 2.96 -11.63 -1.40
C VAL A 81 3.54 -11.28 -0.04
N GLN A 82 2.71 -10.78 0.85
CA GLN A 82 2.99 -10.64 2.28
C GLN A 82 1.97 -11.45 3.07
N THR A 83 2.47 -12.35 3.92
CA THR A 83 1.62 -13.16 4.77
C THR A 83 1.18 -12.38 6.00
N LYS A 84 0.21 -12.93 6.74
CA LYS A 84 -0.07 -12.49 8.11
C LYS A 84 0.87 -13.23 9.06
N ALA A 85 1.07 -12.67 10.25
CA ALA A 85 1.88 -13.33 11.28
C ALA A 85 1.38 -14.77 11.49
N ASN A 86 2.30 -15.74 11.48
CA ASN A 86 2.08 -17.19 11.65
C ASN A 86 1.59 -17.99 10.42
N CYS A 87 1.51 -17.42 9.22
CA CYS A 87 1.17 -18.15 8.00
C CYS A 87 2.36 -18.20 7.04
N CYS A 88 3.51 -18.74 7.46
CA CYS A 88 4.71 -18.80 6.61
C CYS A 88 4.62 -19.90 5.54
N GLU A 89 3.99 -21.02 5.89
CA GLU A 89 3.85 -22.22 5.04
C GLU A 89 3.17 -21.93 3.69
N ILE A 90 2.28 -20.93 3.66
CA ILE A 90 1.59 -20.52 2.42
C ILE A 90 2.57 -20.05 1.33
N LEU A 91 3.74 -19.51 1.68
CA LEU A 91 4.71 -19.07 0.68
C LEU A 91 5.32 -20.29 -0.02
N ASP A 92 5.63 -21.34 0.73
CA ASP A 92 6.19 -22.56 0.17
C ASP A 92 5.14 -23.28 -0.70
N GLU A 93 3.88 -23.35 -0.25
CA GLU A 93 2.75 -23.89 -1.02
C GLU A 93 2.55 -23.13 -2.35
N ILE A 94 2.61 -21.80 -2.34
CA ILE A 94 2.52 -20.99 -3.57
C ILE A 94 3.66 -21.35 -4.52
N ALA A 95 4.88 -21.47 -4.02
CA ALA A 95 6.04 -21.84 -4.82
C ALA A 95 5.87 -23.23 -5.45
N GLU A 96 5.32 -24.20 -4.72
CA GLU A 96 5.05 -25.56 -5.22
C GLU A 96 3.97 -25.59 -6.30
N VAL A 97 2.83 -24.92 -6.04
CA VAL A 97 1.74 -24.82 -7.02
C VAL A 97 2.22 -24.13 -8.28
N LEU A 98 2.96 -23.03 -8.18
CA LEU A 98 3.52 -22.35 -9.34
C LEU A 98 4.50 -23.24 -10.12
N ARG A 99 5.34 -24.02 -9.43
CA ARG A 99 6.25 -24.98 -10.08
C ARG A 99 5.50 -26.07 -10.84
N SER A 100 4.33 -26.50 -10.35
CA SER A 100 3.47 -27.45 -11.06
C SER A 100 2.83 -26.86 -12.33
N ILE A 101 2.59 -25.54 -12.37
CA ILE A 101 2.03 -24.84 -13.53
C ILE A 101 3.14 -24.49 -14.54
N ASN A 102 4.31 -24.13 -14.02
CA ASN A 102 5.51 -23.82 -14.80
C ASN A 102 6.77 -24.09 -13.97
N GLU A 103 7.60 -25.02 -14.45
CA GLU A 103 8.87 -25.40 -13.83
C GLU A 103 9.88 -24.24 -13.71
N HIS A 104 9.72 -23.20 -14.53
CA HIS A 104 10.56 -22.00 -14.53
C HIS A 104 9.98 -20.86 -13.67
N SER A 105 9.12 -21.16 -12.71
CA SER A 105 8.70 -20.18 -11.71
C SER A 105 9.85 -19.85 -10.75
N LEU A 106 10.00 -18.56 -10.47
CA LEU A 106 11.05 -18.01 -9.61
C LEU A 106 10.41 -17.42 -8.35
N CYS A 107 10.94 -17.80 -7.18
CA CYS A 107 10.61 -17.18 -5.91
C CYS A 107 11.82 -16.37 -5.42
N LEU A 108 11.60 -15.09 -5.09
CA LEU A 108 12.62 -14.17 -4.60
C LEU A 108 12.37 -13.82 -3.15
N GLN A 109 13.35 -14.12 -2.30
CA GLN A 109 13.40 -13.77 -0.88
C GLN A 109 14.85 -13.44 -0.47
N PRO A 110 15.08 -12.44 0.41
CA PRO A 110 14.09 -11.51 0.96
C PRO A 110 13.56 -10.51 -0.09
N VAL A 111 12.48 -9.81 0.24
CA VAL A 111 11.91 -8.75 -0.61
C VAL A 111 12.65 -7.44 -0.35
N ASP A 112 13.63 -7.14 -1.20
CA ASP A 112 14.46 -5.94 -1.15
C ASP A 112 14.60 -5.28 -2.54
N ASN A 113 15.49 -4.27 -2.64
CA ASN A 113 15.74 -3.57 -3.90
C ASN A 113 16.34 -4.49 -4.96
N VAL A 114 17.16 -5.48 -4.58
CA VAL A 114 17.76 -6.44 -5.51
C VAL A 114 16.66 -7.31 -6.12
N ALA A 115 15.73 -7.82 -5.31
CA ALA A 115 14.59 -8.57 -5.81
C ALA A 115 13.73 -7.75 -6.80
N MET A 116 13.53 -6.46 -6.53
CA MET A 116 12.81 -5.55 -7.43
C MET A 116 13.58 -5.25 -8.73
N ASP A 117 14.91 -5.16 -8.67
CA ASP A 117 15.76 -4.97 -9.85
C ASP A 117 15.74 -6.21 -10.74
N ILE A 118 15.78 -7.41 -10.15
CA ILE A 118 15.59 -8.68 -10.89
C ILE A 118 14.25 -8.69 -11.63
N VAL A 119 13.14 -8.32 -10.96
CA VAL A 119 11.82 -8.27 -11.61
C VAL A 119 11.81 -7.25 -12.76
N SER A 120 12.44 -6.10 -12.56
CA SER A 120 12.58 -5.06 -13.58
C SER A 120 13.37 -5.55 -14.80
N ASP A 121 14.47 -6.28 -14.58
CA ASP A 121 15.31 -6.85 -15.63
C ASP A 121 14.60 -7.94 -16.41
N LEU A 122 13.90 -8.84 -15.72
CA LEU A 122 13.06 -9.86 -16.35
C LEU A 122 11.96 -9.22 -17.21
N CYS A 123 11.31 -8.16 -16.71
CA CYS A 123 10.30 -7.44 -17.48
C CYS A 123 10.91 -6.81 -18.74
N ARG A 124 12.06 -6.15 -18.61
CA ARG A 124 12.76 -5.51 -19.72
C ARG A 124 13.18 -6.53 -20.79
N ALA A 125 13.80 -7.64 -20.39
CA ALA A 125 14.28 -8.67 -21.30
C ALA A 125 13.15 -9.37 -22.07
N SER A 126 11.98 -9.50 -21.45
CA SER A 126 10.82 -10.18 -22.04
C SER A 126 9.83 -9.28 -22.76
N GLY A 127 10.03 -7.95 -22.74
CA GLY A 127 9.05 -6.97 -23.22
C GLY A 127 7.79 -6.87 -22.35
N SER A 128 7.84 -7.33 -21.11
CA SER A 128 6.75 -7.23 -20.15
C SER A 128 6.72 -5.86 -19.48
N THR A 129 5.54 -5.46 -18.98
CA THR A 129 5.33 -4.15 -18.34
C THR A 129 5.38 -4.30 -16.83
N LEU A 130 6.30 -3.56 -16.19
CA LEU A 130 6.34 -3.39 -14.74
C LEU A 130 5.29 -2.35 -14.31
N LEU A 131 4.47 -2.71 -13.32
CA LEU A 131 3.45 -1.85 -12.73
C LEU A 131 4.08 -0.93 -11.68
N SER A 132 3.47 0.24 -11.48
CA SER A 132 3.97 1.22 -10.52
C SER A 132 3.85 0.69 -9.09
N VAL A 133 4.96 0.73 -8.36
CA VAL A 133 5.03 0.40 -6.93
C VAL A 133 5.02 1.69 -6.12
N PRO A 134 4.33 1.75 -4.96
CA PRO A 134 4.36 2.92 -4.12
C PRO A 134 5.76 3.17 -3.56
N THR A 135 6.08 4.44 -3.35
CA THR A 135 7.37 4.87 -2.79
C THR A 135 7.17 5.50 -1.42
N CYS A 136 8.11 5.24 -0.52
CA CYS A 136 8.14 5.84 0.80
C CYS A 136 8.28 7.36 0.68
N GLY A 137 7.46 8.12 1.41
CA GLY A 137 7.54 9.58 1.43
C GLY A 137 8.77 10.18 2.08
N ILE A 138 9.45 9.41 2.92
CA ILE A 138 10.59 9.86 3.71
C ILE A 138 11.89 9.53 2.97
N CYS A 139 12.12 8.25 2.65
CA CYS A 139 13.36 7.80 2.02
C CYS A 139 13.27 7.60 0.50
N GLY A 140 12.09 7.65 -0.12
CA GLY A 140 11.92 7.47 -1.57
C GLY A 140 11.97 6.03 -2.07
N GLU A 141 12.40 5.08 -1.23
CA GLU A 141 12.49 3.65 -1.57
C GLU A 141 11.15 3.06 -2.02
N LYS A 142 11.21 2.12 -2.96
CA LYS A 142 10.05 1.32 -3.39
C LYS A 142 9.59 0.44 -2.22
N GLU A 143 8.30 0.39 -2.00
CA GLU A 143 7.71 -0.39 -0.91
C GLU A 143 6.47 -1.12 -1.40
N LEU A 144 6.54 -2.45 -1.47
CA LEU A 144 5.43 -3.27 -1.94
C LEU A 144 4.29 -3.31 -0.90
N PHE A 145 4.66 -3.29 0.39
CA PHE A 145 3.76 -3.43 1.52
C PHE A 145 4.09 -2.37 2.60
N PRO A 146 3.53 -1.16 2.45
CA PRO A 146 3.84 -0.03 3.32
C PRO A 146 3.52 -0.32 4.78
N GLY A 147 4.52 -0.19 5.66
CA GLY A 147 4.33 -0.32 7.10
C GLY A 147 3.36 0.73 7.66
N ALA A 148 3.22 1.87 6.99
CA ALA A 148 2.14 2.81 7.25
C ALA A 148 1.58 3.42 5.97
N THR A 149 0.25 3.61 5.95
CA THR A 149 -0.48 4.35 4.91
C THR A 149 -1.33 5.44 5.54
N ILE A 150 -1.15 6.68 5.08
CA ILE A 150 -1.99 7.82 5.44
C ILE A 150 -2.83 8.21 4.23
N THR A 151 -4.15 8.19 4.38
CA THR A 151 -5.08 8.74 3.39
C THR A 151 -5.72 10.01 3.95
N ILE A 152 -5.59 11.11 3.22
CA ILE A 152 -6.20 12.42 3.53
C ILE A 152 -7.31 12.69 2.52
N CYS A 153 -8.53 12.88 2.99
CA CYS A 153 -9.67 13.27 2.17
C CYS A 153 -9.98 14.76 2.38
N SER A 154 -9.85 15.56 1.32
CA SER A 154 -10.18 16.99 1.31
C SER A 154 -11.62 17.24 0.85
N ARG A 155 -12.12 18.47 1.06
CA ARG A 155 -13.36 18.96 0.43
C ARG A 155 -13.17 18.98 -1.10
N GLY A 156 -14.07 18.33 -1.84
CA GLY A 156 -14.02 18.23 -3.31
C GLY A 156 -13.47 16.91 -3.87
N ASN A 157 -13.52 15.82 -3.10
CA ASN A 157 -13.10 14.47 -3.51
C ASN A 157 -11.60 14.26 -3.77
N ALA A 158 -10.76 15.28 -3.58
CA ALA A 158 -9.32 15.10 -3.63
C ALA A 158 -8.86 14.17 -2.49
N ARG A 159 -8.33 13.00 -2.86
CA ARG A 159 -7.76 12.00 -1.96
C ARG A 159 -6.25 11.99 -2.15
N ILE A 160 -5.52 12.35 -1.10
CA ILE A 160 -4.07 12.21 -1.05
C ILE A 160 -3.77 10.92 -0.29
N VAL A 161 -2.97 10.03 -0.89
CA VAL A 161 -2.47 8.83 -0.22
C VAL A 161 -0.94 8.95 -0.09
N ARG A 162 -0.44 8.57 1.08
CA ARG A 162 0.98 8.56 1.43
C ARG A 162 1.33 7.20 1.99
N TYR A 163 2.46 6.69 1.53
CA TYR A 163 3.01 5.40 1.92
C TYR A 163 4.34 5.61 2.61
N TYR A 164 4.60 4.82 3.66
CA TYR A 164 5.84 4.84 4.43
C TYR A 164 6.32 3.40 4.64
N CYS A 165 7.62 3.16 4.41
CA CYS A 165 8.22 1.84 4.57
C CYS A 165 8.34 1.47 6.06
N PRO A 166 8.37 0.16 6.41
CA PRO A 166 8.51 -0.28 7.80
C PRO A 166 9.69 0.34 8.54
N ARG A 167 10.84 0.54 7.86
CA ARG A 167 12.02 1.17 8.46
C ARG A 167 11.73 2.59 8.94
N CYS A 168 11.18 3.45 8.07
CA CYS A 168 10.87 4.83 8.44
C CYS A 168 9.71 4.90 9.45
N THR A 169 8.72 4.02 9.31
CA THR A 169 7.61 3.86 10.26
C THR A 169 8.12 3.50 11.67
N ALA A 170 9.11 2.61 11.79
CA ALA A 170 9.71 2.24 13.06
C ALA A 170 10.52 3.40 13.68
N LEU A 171 11.29 4.14 12.87
CA LEU A 171 12.09 5.27 13.33
C LEU A 171 11.23 6.42 13.90
N GLU A 172 10.09 6.68 13.27
CA GLU A 172 9.18 7.76 13.69
C GLU A 172 8.17 7.33 14.78
N CYS A 173 8.24 6.08 15.25
CA CYS A 173 7.25 5.52 16.17
C CYS A 173 7.08 6.37 17.45
N LYS A 174 5.82 6.72 17.78
CA LYS A 174 5.47 7.44 19.01
C LYS A 174 4.39 6.70 19.79
N PRO A 175 4.33 6.87 21.14
CA PRO A 175 3.30 6.21 21.95
C PRO A 175 1.86 6.59 21.59
N LYS A 176 1.64 7.83 21.13
CA LYS A 176 0.32 8.32 20.71
C LYS A 176 0.21 8.33 19.19
N VAL A 177 -0.87 7.74 18.65
CA VAL A 177 -1.14 7.68 17.20
C VAL A 177 -1.12 9.05 16.54
N SER A 178 -1.63 10.09 17.21
CA SER A 178 -1.64 11.46 16.68
C SER A 178 -0.25 12.06 16.53
N ASP A 179 0.64 11.78 17.47
CA ASP A 179 2.02 12.27 17.43
C ASP A 179 2.86 11.45 16.45
N PHE A 180 2.55 10.16 16.32
CA PHE A 180 3.17 9.29 15.32
C PHE A 180 2.82 9.74 13.88
N VAL A 181 1.53 9.96 13.61
CA VAL A 181 1.09 10.45 12.31
C VAL A 181 1.69 11.81 11.99
N ARG A 182 1.81 12.70 12.98
CA ARG A 182 2.49 13.99 12.81
C ARG A 182 3.95 13.80 12.41
N ALA A 183 4.69 12.98 13.16
CA ALA A 183 6.10 12.70 12.89
C ALA A 183 6.32 12.17 11.46
N LEU A 184 5.47 11.25 10.99
CA LEU A 184 5.52 10.74 9.61
C LEU A 184 5.27 11.82 8.55
N LEU A 185 4.31 12.71 8.79
CA LEU A 185 3.97 13.77 7.83
C LEU A 185 5.03 14.87 7.81
N ASP A 186 5.62 15.20 8.96
CA ASP A 186 6.70 16.19 9.09
C ASP A 186 7.99 15.69 8.41
N ALA A 187 8.25 14.38 8.48
CA ALA A 187 9.39 13.75 7.81
C ALA A 187 9.16 13.52 6.29
N ASP A 188 7.92 13.62 5.78
CA ASP A 188 7.62 13.38 4.37
C ASP A 188 8.19 14.50 3.48
N ARG A 189 9.14 14.16 2.61
CA ARG A 189 9.87 15.11 1.75
C ARG A 189 9.03 15.62 0.57
N ARG A 190 7.85 15.03 0.31
CA ARG A 190 7.03 15.35 -0.87
C ARG A 190 6.22 16.63 -0.72
N ASN A 191 6.44 17.42 0.34
CA ASN A 191 5.77 18.69 0.64
C ASN A 191 4.27 18.61 0.39
N ILE A 192 3.48 18.30 1.43
CA ILE A 192 2.01 18.22 1.32
C ILE A 192 1.45 19.63 1.12
N ARG A 193 1.48 20.14 -0.11
CA ARG A 193 0.73 21.32 -0.53
C ARG A 193 -0.65 20.82 -0.96
N LEU A 194 -1.62 20.88 -0.04
CA LEU A 194 -3.01 20.80 -0.46
C LEU A 194 -3.30 22.05 -1.28
N GLN A 195 -3.43 21.90 -2.61
CA GLN A 195 -3.93 22.96 -3.46
C GLN A 195 -5.35 23.29 -3.01
N ALA A 196 -5.49 24.43 -2.35
CA ALA A 196 -6.76 24.96 -1.92
C ALA A 196 -7.20 26.01 -2.94
N GLU A 197 -7.83 25.60 -4.05
CA GLU A 197 -8.74 26.52 -4.74
C GLU A 197 -10.03 26.59 -3.93
N VAL A 198 -10.09 27.54 -3.00
CA VAL A 198 -11.30 27.88 -2.25
C VAL A 198 -12.05 28.93 -3.05
N LYS A 199 -12.99 28.51 -3.89
CA LYS A 199 -14.10 29.41 -4.25
C LYS A 199 -15.04 29.49 -3.04
N PRO A 200 -15.30 30.68 -2.47
CA PRO A 200 -16.20 30.82 -1.35
C PRO A 200 -17.63 30.45 -1.79
N LEU A 201 -18.12 29.29 -1.37
CA LEU A 201 -19.53 28.97 -1.46
C LEU A 201 -20.27 29.82 -0.42
N LYS A 202 -21.12 30.74 -0.91
CA LYS A 202 -22.00 31.59 -0.09
C LYS A 202 -22.80 30.70 0.87
N ARG A 203 -22.70 31.01 2.16
CA ARG A 203 -23.46 30.37 3.24
C ARG A 203 -24.95 30.33 2.92
N LYS A 204 -25.56 29.15 2.99
CA LYS A 204 -26.97 28.99 3.35
C LYS A 204 -27.11 27.97 4.47
N SER A 205 -27.67 28.49 5.57
CA SER A 205 -28.49 27.81 6.57
C SER A 205 -27.89 26.72 7.45
N ARG A 206 -28.24 26.82 8.73
CA ARG A 206 -27.98 25.89 9.83
C ARG A 206 -28.82 24.63 9.66
N ARG A 207 -28.27 23.52 10.18
CA ARG A 207 -28.81 22.14 10.31
C ARG A 207 -28.37 21.23 9.17
N ASP A 208 -27.31 20.47 9.45
CA ASP A 208 -27.31 19.02 9.29
C ASP A 208 -26.07 18.43 9.97
N LEU A 209 -26.33 17.82 11.13
CA LEU A 209 -25.48 16.83 11.77
C LEU A 209 -25.77 15.52 11.04
N SER A 210 -24.77 14.92 10.41
CA SER A 210 -24.91 13.57 9.84
C SER A 210 -23.73 12.70 10.26
N PHE A 211 -24.06 11.59 10.92
CA PHE A 211 -23.18 10.48 11.26
C PHE A 211 -23.51 9.24 10.43
N THR A 212 -22.45 8.42 10.30
CA THR A 212 -22.37 6.95 10.13
C THR A 212 -22.57 6.30 8.75
N ILE A 213 -21.61 5.40 8.53
CA ILE A 213 -21.39 4.41 7.48
C ILE A 213 -22.37 3.24 7.63
N ALA A 214 -22.92 2.69 6.55
CA ALA A 214 -23.16 1.26 6.45
C ALA A 214 -23.34 0.80 4.98
N ARG A 215 -22.53 -0.22 4.64
CA ARG A 215 -22.48 -1.11 3.46
C ARG A 215 -22.25 -0.49 2.09
#